data_AF-A0A7Z9GD81-F1
#
_entry.id   AF-A0A7Z9GD81-F1
#
_cell.length_a   1.000
_cell.length_b   1.000
_cell.length_c   1.000
_cell.angle_alpha   90.00
_cell.angle_beta   90.00
_cell.angle_gamma   90.00
#
_symmetry.space_group_name_H-M   'P 1'
#
loop_
_entity.id
_entity.type
_entity.pdbx_description
1 polymer ?
#
loop_
_entity_poly.entity_id
_entity_poly.type
_entity_poly.pdbx_seq_one_letter_code
_entity_poly.pdbx_strand_id
1 'polypeptide(L)' 'MALRNFKIYRGDDEGGEMVEYQCEVTEGMVVLDVIHRIQADSANDLAVRWNCKAGKCGSCSMEINGKP' A
#
# COMPACT_ATOMS: atom_id res chain seq x y z
N MET A 1 -14.96 -0.74 -11.71
CA MET A 1 -13.57 -0.27 -11.50
C MET A 1 -13.63 1.22 -11.28
N ALA A 2 -12.91 1.75 -10.29
CA ALA A 2 -12.81 3.18 -10.04
C ALA A 2 -11.34 3.55 -9.85
N LEU A 3 -10.87 4.62 -10.49
CA LEU A 3 -9.52 5.13 -10.27
C LEU A 3 -9.46 5.87 -8.93
N ARG A 4 -8.44 5.58 -8.11
CA ARG A 4 -8.26 6.19 -6.78
C ARG A 4 -6.82 6.65 -6.60
N ASN A 5 -6.66 7.75 -5.86
CA ASN A 5 -5.35 8.28 -5.48
C ASN A 5 -4.94 7.71 -4.12
N PHE A 6 -3.69 7.29 -4.02
CA PHE A 6 -3.04 6.82 -2.80
C PHE A 6 -1.80 7.66 -2.54
N LYS A 7 -1.59 8.04 -1.28
CA LYS A 7 -0.32 8.61 -0.81
C LYS A 7 0.39 7.55 0.00
N ILE A 8 1.56 7.13 -0.44
CA ILE A 8 2.35 6.08 0.21
C ILE A 8 3.67 6.70 0.66
N TYR A 9 4.04 6.48 1.92
CA TYR A 9 5.33 6.91 2.43
C TYR A 9 6.44 6.11 1.73
N ARG A 10 7.40 6.83 1.14
CA ARG A 10 8.60 6.30 0.50
C ARG A 10 9.80 6.87 1.22
N GLY A 11 10.65 6.00 1.74
CA GLY A 11 11.82 6.43 2.48
C GLY A 11 12.70 5.26 2.92
N ASP A 12 13.82 5.63 3.51
CA ASP A 12 14.83 4.75 4.09
C ASP A 12 15.26 5.30 5.48
N ASP A 13 16.44 4.90 5.93
CA ASP A 13 16.98 5.30 7.23
C ASP A 13 17.36 6.79 7.32
N GLU A 14 17.49 7.50 6.18
CA GLU A 14 17.85 8.93 6.13
C GLU A 14 16.61 9.84 6.09
N GLY A 15 15.45 9.32 5.68
CA GLY A 15 14.19 10.06 5.66
C GLY A 15 13.22 9.55 4.60
N GLY A 16 12.17 10.32 4.35
CA GLY A 16 11.18 9.97 3.34
C GLY A 16 10.06 10.98 3.16
N GLU A 17 9.23 10.73 2.16
CA GLU A 17 8.14 11.60 1.76
C GLU A 17 6.90 10.80 1.35
N MET A 18 5.75 11.48 1.32
CA MET A 18 4.52 10.90 0.80
C MET A 18 4.47 11.05 -0.72
N VAL A 19 4.54 9.94 -1.44
CA VAL A 19 4.47 9.92 -2.92
C VAL A 19 3.07 9.52 -3.37
N GLU A 20 2.55 10.20 -4.39
CA GLU A 20 1.23 9.97 -4.97
C GLU A 20 1.25 8.88 -6.04
N TYR A 21 0.28 7.96 -5.97
CA TYR A 21 0.05 6.90 -6.94
C TYR A 21 -1.43 6.84 -7.31
N GLN A 22 -1.73 6.45 -8.54
CA GLN A 22 -3.09 6.14 -8.97
C GLN A 22 -3.24 4.64 -9.19
N CYS A 23 -4.32 4.06 -8.69
CA CYS A 23 -4.61 2.65 -8.85
C CYS A 23 -6.10 2.45 -9.11
N GLU A 24 -6.42 1.57 -10.06
CA GLU A 24 -7.78 1.10 -10.24
C GLU A 24 -8.18 0.19 -9.09
N VAL A 25 -9.37 0.42 -8.53
CA VAL A 25 -9.93 -0.42 -7.47
C VAL A 25 -11.23 -1.08 -7.94
N THR A 26 -11.42 -2.33 -7.53
CA THR A 26 -12.64 -3.09 -7.71
C THR A 26 -13.25 -3.49 -6.37
N GLU A 27 -14.54 -3.81 -6.40
CA GLU A 27 -15.20 -4.40 -5.24
C GLU A 27 -14.46 -5.67 -4.78
N GLY A 28 -14.37 -5.84 -3.46
CA GLY A 28 -13.67 -6.96 -2.82
C GLY A 28 -12.15 -6.76 -2.64
N MET A 29 -11.53 -5.73 -3.24
CA MET A 29 -10.13 -5.41 -2.95
C MET A 29 -9.97 -4.85 -1.55
N VAL A 30 -8.94 -5.32 -0.85
CA VAL A 30 -8.44 -4.70 0.39
C VAL A 30 -7.28 -3.74 0.07
N VAL A 31 -6.93 -2.86 1.02
CA VAL A 31 -5.81 -1.91 0.83
C VAL A 31 -4.50 -2.63 0.45
N LEU A 32 -4.24 -3.80 1.01
CA LEU A 32 -3.08 -4.62 0.66
C LEU A 32 -3.05 -5.03 -0.82
N ASP A 33 -4.21 -5.26 -1.46
CA ASP A 33 -4.28 -5.55 -2.90
C ASP A 33 -3.84 -4.35 -3.74
N VAL A 34 -4.22 -3.14 -3.31
CA VAL A 34 -3.81 -1.89 -3.96
C VAL A 34 -2.31 -1.67 -3.80
N ILE A 35 -1.75 -1.92 -2.60
CA ILE A 35 -0.31 -1.81 -2.37
C ILE A 35 0.47 -2.76 -3.28
N HIS A 36 0.02 -4.02 -3.42
CA HIS A 36 0.65 -4.97 -4.35
C HIS A 36 0.52 -4.56 -5.81
N ARG A 37 -0.62 -3.99 -6.21
CA ARG A 37 -0.83 -3.47 -7.56
C ARG A 37 0.12 -2.33 -7.88
N ILE A 38 0.19 -1.33 -6.99
CA ILE A 38 1.10 -0.18 -7.13
C ILE A 38 2.56 -0.65 -7.17
N GLN A 39 2.93 -1.59 -6.29
CA GLN A 39 4.25 -2.20 -6.26
C GLN A 39 4.60 -2.84 -7.61
N ALA A 40 3.74 -3.70 -8.14
CA ALA A 40 4.00 -4.41 -9.41
C ALA A 40 4.04 -3.46 -10.62
N ASP A 41 3.13 -2.49 -10.69
CA ASP A 41 2.92 -1.73 -11.91
C ASP A 41 3.80 -0.48 -12.01
N SER A 42 4.09 0.18 -10.87
CA SER A 42 4.69 1.53 -10.87
C SER A 42 5.80 1.75 -9.85
N ALA A 43 5.90 0.89 -8.83
CA ALA A 43 6.79 1.07 -7.70
C ALA A 43 7.44 -0.26 -7.29
N ASN A 44 8.16 -0.89 -8.22
CA ASN A 44 8.73 -2.24 -8.05
C ASN A 44 9.72 -2.36 -6.88
N ASP A 45 10.22 -1.23 -6.40
CA ASP A 45 11.10 -1.07 -5.25
C ASP A 45 10.36 -0.77 -3.93
N LEU A 46 9.02 -0.71 -3.94
CA LEU A 46 8.22 -0.45 -2.75
C LEU A 46 8.38 -1.58 -1.74
N ALA A 47 8.90 -1.26 -0.56
CA ALA A 47 8.97 -2.22 0.53
C ALA A 47 7.60 -2.34 1.22
N VAL A 48 7.10 -3.58 1.35
CA VAL A 48 5.89 -3.89 2.12
C VAL A 48 6.06 -5.22 2.86
N ARG A 49 5.73 -5.24 4.15
CA ARG A 49 5.61 -6.47 4.92
C ARG A 49 4.19 -7.01 4.78
N TRP A 50 4.09 -8.29 4.45
CA TRP A 50 2.81 -8.98 4.31
C TRP A 50 3.02 -10.49 4.47
N ASN A 51 1.94 -11.22 4.77
CA ASN A 51 1.98 -12.68 4.86
C ASN A 51 0.59 -13.28 4.64
N CYS A 52 -0.26 -13.32 5.68
CA CYS A 52 -1.48 -14.15 5.65
C CYS A 52 -2.60 -13.67 4.71
N LYS A 53 -2.62 -12.37 4.35
CA LYS A 53 -3.73 -11.71 3.61
C LYS A 53 -5.13 -12.00 4.19
N ALA A 54 -5.20 -12.30 5.50
CA ALA A 54 -6.41 -12.76 6.17
C ALA A 54 -6.67 -12.06 7.52
N GLY A 55 -5.93 -10.99 7.83
CA GLY A 55 -6.14 -10.18 9.03
C GLY A 55 -5.78 -10.87 10.36
N LYS A 56 -4.91 -11.89 10.35
CA LYS A 56 -4.56 -12.65 11.57
C LYS A 56 -3.14 -12.44 12.09
N CYS A 57 -2.16 -12.23 11.22
CA CYS A 57 -0.75 -12.27 11.60
C CYS A 57 -0.13 -10.91 11.97
N GLY A 58 -0.83 -9.79 11.73
CA GLY A 58 -0.30 -8.44 11.98
C GLY A 58 0.84 -7.98 11.05
N SER A 59 1.32 -8.83 10.13
CA SER A 59 2.49 -8.49 9.29
C SER A 59 2.30 -7.27 8.39
N CYS A 60 1.06 -6.99 7.98
CA CYS A 60 0.71 -5.86 7.11
C CYS A 60 0.08 -4.67 7.87
N SER A 61 0.29 -4.58 9.19
CA SER A 61 -0.09 -3.41 9.98
C SER A 61 0.68 -2.17 9.51
N MET A 62 -0.05 -1.08 9.32
CA MET A 62 0.48 0.21 8.89
C MET A 62 -0.55 1.30 9.22
N GLU A 63 -0.13 2.55 9.30
CA GLU A 63 -1.07 3.65 9.44
C GLU A 63 -1.82 3.92 8.12
N ILE A 64 -3.14 3.89 8.16
CA ILE A 64 -4.04 4.21 7.06
C ILE A 64 -4.93 5.37 7.48
N ASN A 65 -4.71 6.55 6.87
CA ASN A 65 -5.47 7.77 7.15
C ASN A 65 -5.48 8.15 8.65
N GLY A 66 -4.31 8.11 9.30
CA GLY A 66 -4.16 8.46 10.72
C GLY A 66 -4.58 7.36 11.69
N LYS A 67 -4.82 6.13 11.21
CA LYS A 67 -5.25 4.99 12.02
C LYS A 67 -4.36 3.78 11.78
N PRO A 68 -3.73 3.18 12.82
CA PRO A 68 -2.98 1.94 12.70
C PRO A 68 -3.84 0.73 12.26
#